data_AF-A0A662KMH3-F1
#
_entry.id   AF-A0A662KMH3-F1
#
_cell.length_a   1.000
_cell.length_b   1.000
_cell.length_c   1.000
_cell.angle_alpha   90.00
_cell.angle_beta   90.00
_cell.angle_gamma   90.00
#
_symmetry.space_group_name_H-M   'P 1'
#
loop_
_entity.id
_entity.type
_entity.pdbx_description
1 polymer ?
#
loop_
_entity_poly.entity_id
_entity_poly.type
_entity_poly.pdbx_seq_one_letter_code
_entity_poly.pdbx_strand_id
1 'polypeptide(L)'
;MVRKNTPYKGKAVSTVVAVVLSVVIVMACVAVVITQMIPQLEYQKAKGSMDAATQQFDYINTVFDTMAYKEKKVASTFSLSADESSEVYGEEDSDRVVIYYSLNDSHDFTVSGLDPNDPSYDGRSFNVTMKQGKLTDATVYWLSKEPDWFAPCLSGDTLVLMGDGSYKEISKIRKGDVVKGYDVEKHEIVDVVVEDIVISDADEMLVINDALRVTPDHLFYTKEGWLPAKDIEGKEILSADGKWIKVENIKIE
;
A
#
# COMPACT_ATOMS: atom_id res chain seq x y z
N MET A 1 -38.04 -66.88 60.74
CA MET A 1 -37.35 -65.84 59.95
C MET A 1 -37.99 -65.79 58.57
N VAL A 2 -38.69 -64.71 58.21
CA VAL A 2 -39.24 -64.51 56.86
C VAL A 2 -38.60 -63.24 56.31
N ARG A 3 -37.70 -63.37 55.32
CA ARG A 3 -37.10 -62.24 54.60
C ARG A 3 -38.15 -61.65 53.66
N LYS A 4 -38.56 -60.40 53.90
CA LYS A 4 -39.33 -59.62 52.94
C LYS A 4 -38.39 -59.14 51.83
N ASN A 5 -38.58 -59.64 50.61
CA ASN A 5 -38.00 -59.06 49.40
C ASN A 5 -38.80 -57.79 49.04
N THR A 6 -38.21 -56.63 49.23
CA THR A 6 -38.72 -55.37 48.66
C THR A 6 -38.28 -55.28 47.19
N PRO A 7 -39.18 -54.97 46.25
CA PRO A 7 -38.83 -54.84 44.84
C PRO A 7 -38.03 -53.55 44.62
N TYR A 8 -36.86 -53.68 44.00
CA TYR A 8 -35.99 -52.55 43.62
C TYR A 8 -36.66 -51.72 42.53
N LYS A 9 -37.35 -50.63 42.92
CA LYS A 9 -37.83 -49.57 42.02
C LYS A 9 -36.67 -48.65 41.66
N GLY A 10 -35.87 -49.00 40.66
CA GLY A 10 -34.82 -48.13 40.15
C GLY A 10 -34.66 -48.31 38.65
N LYS A 11 -35.22 -47.39 37.85
CA LYS A 11 -34.85 -47.15 36.41
C LYS A 11 -35.60 -46.00 35.73
N ALA A 12 -36.76 -45.56 36.23
CA ALA A 12 -37.51 -44.46 35.60
C ALA A 12 -36.89 -43.08 35.85
N VAL A 13 -36.48 -42.77 37.08
CA VAL A 13 -35.97 -41.44 37.47
C VAL A 13 -34.61 -41.14 36.80
N SER A 14 -33.73 -42.13 36.68
CA SER A 14 -32.42 -41.98 36.03
C SER A 14 -32.55 -41.66 34.53
N THR A 15 -33.50 -42.27 33.84
CA THR A 15 -33.72 -42.05 32.39
C THR A 15 -34.28 -40.65 32.13
N VAL A 16 -35.27 -40.23 32.94
CA VAL A 16 -35.86 -38.90 32.81
C VAL A 16 -34.84 -37.80 33.11
N VAL A 17 -34.02 -37.98 34.15
CA VAL A 17 -32.94 -37.03 34.49
C VAL A 17 -31.89 -36.95 33.39
N ALA A 18 -31.51 -38.08 32.77
CA ALA A 18 -30.56 -38.09 31.66
C ALA A 18 -31.10 -37.35 30.43
N VAL A 19 -32.38 -37.54 30.10
CA VAL A 19 -33.03 -36.81 28.99
C VAL A 19 -33.06 -35.31 29.27
N VAL A 20 -33.47 -34.90 30.47
CA VAL A 20 -33.50 -33.47 30.85
C VAL A 20 -32.10 -32.86 30.78
N LEU A 21 -31.07 -33.55 31.29
CA LEU A 21 -29.69 -33.07 31.23
C LEU A 21 -29.20 -32.94 29.78
N SER A 22 -29.50 -33.92 28.93
CA SER A 22 -29.11 -33.87 27.51
C SER A 22 -29.75 -32.69 26.78
N VAL A 23 -31.03 -32.39 27.06
CA VAL A 23 -31.74 -31.25 26.47
C VAL A 23 -31.13 -29.92 26.95
N VAL A 24 -30.77 -29.81 28.24
CA VAL A 24 -30.10 -28.62 28.78
C VAL A 24 -28.73 -28.40 28.14
N ILE A 25 -27.94 -29.47 27.94
CA ILE A 25 -26.63 -29.37 27.26
C ILE A 25 -26.81 -28.91 25.82
N VAL A 26 -27.76 -29.49 25.07
CA VAL A 26 -28.03 -29.07 23.69
C VAL A 26 -28.44 -27.60 23.62
N MET A 27 -29.33 -27.15 24.50
CA MET A 27 -29.73 -25.74 24.56
C MET A 27 -28.54 -24.81 24.91
N ALA A 28 -27.68 -25.21 25.84
CA ALA A 28 -26.48 -24.46 26.18
C ALA A 28 -25.49 -24.37 25.01
N CYS A 29 -25.27 -25.46 24.28
CA CYS A 29 -24.41 -25.47 23.09
C CYS A 29 -24.95 -24.55 21.99
N VAL A 30 -26.26 -24.60 21.72
CA VAL A 30 -26.90 -23.71 20.73
C VAL A 30 -26.78 -22.24 21.16
N ALA A 31 -26.97 -21.94 22.45
CA ALA A 31 -26.80 -20.59 22.98
C ALA A 31 -25.36 -20.07 22.81
N VAL A 32 -24.34 -20.90 23.06
CA VAL A 32 -22.93 -20.53 22.84
C VAL A 32 -22.64 -20.27 21.36
N VAL A 33 -23.15 -21.10 20.45
CA VAL A 33 -22.99 -20.89 19.01
C VAL A 33 -23.60 -19.56 18.58
N ILE A 34 -24.82 -19.26 19.04
CA ILE A 34 -25.50 -18.01 18.67
C ILE A 34 -24.81 -16.79 19.28
N THR A 35 -24.39 -16.87 20.55
CA THR A 35 -23.85 -15.70 21.26
C THR A 35 -22.38 -15.43 21.00
N GLN A 36 -21.59 -16.43 20.60
CA GLN A 36 -20.15 -16.30 20.42
C GLN A 36 -19.72 -16.59 18.98
N MET A 37 -20.21 -17.66 18.35
CA MET A 37 -19.71 -18.10 17.04
C MET A 37 -20.26 -17.24 15.89
N ILE A 38 -21.56 -16.89 15.90
CA ILE A 38 -22.15 -16.06 14.84
C ILE A 38 -21.50 -14.66 14.79
N PRO A 39 -21.34 -13.92 15.91
CA PRO A 39 -20.67 -12.62 15.89
C PRO A 39 -19.22 -12.69 15.42
N GLN A 40 -18.48 -13.74 15.78
CA GLN A 40 -17.11 -13.96 15.34
C GLN A 40 -17.02 -14.18 13.82
N LEU A 41 -17.94 -14.96 13.24
CA LEU A 41 -18.01 -15.20 11.80
C LEU A 41 -18.34 -13.91 11.03
N GLU A 42 -19.29 -13.12 11.52
CA GLU A 42 -19.62 -11.82 10.94
C GLU A 42 -18.45 -10.83 11.04
N TYR A 43 -17.75 -10.80 12.18
CA TYR A 43 -16.55 -9.99 12.37
C TYR A 43 -15.42 -10.40 11.40
N GLN A 44 -15.16 -11.69 11.25
CA GLN A 44 -14.13 -12.19 10.31
C GLN A 44 -14.51 -11.88 8.85
N LYS A 45 -15.79 -11.97 8.50
CA LYS A 45 -16.29 -11.61 7.17
C LYS A 45 -16.14 -10.11 6.92
N ALA A 46 -16.51 -9.27 7.90
CA ALA A 46 -16.33 -7.82 7.82
C ALA A 46 -14.84 -7.47 7.69
N LYS A 47 -13.98 -8.03 8.52
CA LYS A 47 -12.54 -7.83 8.47
C LYS A 47 -11.93 -8.26 7.13
N GLY A 48 -12.25 -9.47 6.65
CA GLY A 48 -11.76 -9.93 5.34
C GLY A 48 -12.24 -9.06 4.17
N SER A 49 -13.45 -8.52 4.26
CA SER A 49 -13.96 -7.54 3.28
C SER A 49 -13.22 -6.20 3.36
N MET A 50 -12.86 -5.74 4.56
CA MET A 50 -12.05 -4.54 4.76
C MET A 50 -10.62 -4.74 4.25
N ASP A 51 -9.97 -5.86 4.59
CA ASP A 51 -8.62 -6.20 4.15
C ASP A 51 -8.54 -6.28 2.60
N ALA A 52 -9.54 -6.89 1.96
CA ALA A 52 -9.63 -6.95 0.50
C ALA A 52 -9.80 -5.56 -0.15
N ALA A 53 -10.61 -4.70 0.47
CA ALA A 53 -10.75 -3.32 0.00
C ALA A 53 -9.44 -2.54 0.18
N THR A 54 -8.76 -2.67 1.33
CA THR A 54 -7.43 -2.09 1.56
C THR A 54 -6.41 -2.53 0.51
N GLN A 55 -6.39 -3.80 0.10
CA GLN A 55 -5.49 -4.25 -0.97
C GLN A 55 -5.80 -3.63 -2.34
N GLN A 56 -7.09 -3.43 -2.67
CA GLN A 56 -7.47 -2.72 -3.89
C GLN A 56 -6.97 -1.28 -3.87
N PHE A 57 -6.97 -0.69 -2.69
CA PHE A 57 -6.53 0.66 -2.43
C PHE A 57 -5.01 0.81 -2.47
N ASP A 58 -4.25 -0.14 -1.92
CA ASP A 58 -2.79 -0.21 -2.07
C ASP A 58 -2.38 -0.36 -3.55
N TYR A 59 -3.13 -1.15 -4.31
CA TYR A 59 -2.94 -1.27 -5.75
C TYR A 59 -3.23 0.05 -6.48
N ILE A 60 -4.31 0.74 -6.13
CA ILE A 60 -4.64 2.06 -6.66
C ILE A 60 -3.51 3.06 -6.34
N ASN A 61 -3.00 3.07 -5.10
CA ASN A 61 -1.87 3.91 -4.73
C ASN A 61 -0.63 3.59 -5.56
N THR A 62 -0.31 2.31 -5.77
CA THR A 62 0.81 1.89 -6.63
C THR A 62 0.63 2.35 -8.08
N VAL A 63 -0.60 2.28 -8.61
CA VAL A 63 -0.93 2.77 -9.95
C VAL A 63 -0.78 4.28 -10.01
N PHE A 64 -1.23 5.02 -8.99
CA PHE A 64 -1.03 6.46 -8.89
C PHE A 64 0.43 6.84 -8.75
N ASP A 65 1.24 6.14 -7.94
CA ASP A 65 2.68 6.32 -7.87
C ASP A 65 3.32 6.10 -9.25
N THR A 66 2.85 5.08 -9.97
CA THR A 66 3.34 4.78 -11.33
C THR A 66 2.89 5.84 -12.35
N MET A 67 1.67 6.37 -12.26
CA MET A 67 1.13 7.41 -13.15
C MET A 67 1.73 8.79 -12.85
N ALA A 68 1.86 9.12 -11.58
CA ALA A 68 2.64 10.24 -11.06
C ALA A 68 4.07 10.24 -11.62
N TYR A 69 4.65 9.04 -11.74
CA TYR A 69 5.96 8.86 -12.32
C TYR A 69 5.97 8.92 -13.85
N LYS A 70 4.97 8.32 -14.52
CA LYS A 70 4.96 8.12 -15.98
C LYS A 70 4.28 9.22 -16.80
N GLU A 71 3.16 9.78 -16.34
CA GLU A 71 2.27 10.61 -17.18
C GLU A 71 2.31 12.10 -16.87
N LYS A 72 2.68 12.54 -15.66
CA LYS A 72 2.88 13.97 -15.31
C LYS A 72 3.61 14.07 -13.98
N LYS A 73 4.75 14.75 -14.02
CA LYS A 73 5.71 15.00 -12.94
C LYS A 73 4.99 15.43 -11.65
N VAL A 74 4.84 14.52 -10.70
CA VAL A 74 4.40 14.86 -9.33
C VAL A 74 5.40 15.81 -8.73
N ALA A 75 4.89 16.91 -8.18
CA ALA A 75 5.72 17.94 -7.57
C ALA A 75 6.11 17.60 -6.13
N SER A 76 5.21 16.95 -5.39
CA SER A 76 5.52 16.51 -4.02
C SER A 76 4.52 15.49 -3.50
N THR A 77 5.03 14.66 -2.59
CA THR A 77 4.26 13.78 -1.72
C THR A 77 4.62 14.11 -0.28
N PHE A 78 3.63 14.30 0.59
CA PHE A 78 3.88 14.43 2.04
C PHE A 78 2.85 13.64 2.84
N SER A 79 3.31 13.15 3.99
CA SER A 79 2.48 12.52 5.00
C SER A 79 1.78 13.59 5.83
N LEU A 80 0.46 13.51 5.90
CA LEU A 80 -0.37 14.40 6.72
C LEU A 80 -0.82 13.67 8.00
N SER A 81 -0.64 14.33 9.15
CA SER A 81 -1.22 13.91 10.44
C SER A 81 -2.06 15.04 10.98
N ALA A 82 -3.32 14.77 11.28
CA ALA A 82 -4.30 15.77 11.71
C ALA A 82 -5.12 15.26 12.90
N ASP A 83 -5.15 16.03 14.00
CA ASP A 83 -5.97 15.74 15.18
C ASP A 83 -7.39 16.31 15.06
N GLU A 84 -7.54 17.53 14.52
CA GLU A 84 -8.84 18.19 14.32
C GLU A 84 -8.96 18.77 12.90
N SER A 85 -7.99 19.58 12.49
CA SER A 85 -7.90 20.07 11.12
C SER A 85 -6.45 20.26 10.70
N SER A 86 -6.21 20.18 9.40
CA SER A 86 -4.92 20.51 8.81
C SER A 86 -5.12 21.15 7.46
N GLU A 87 -4.41 22.26 7.28
CA GLU A 87 -4.34 22.97 6.02
C GLU A 87 -3.10 22.51 5.27
N VAL A 88 -3.29 22.28 3.98
CA VAL A 88 -2.30 21.68 3.12
C VAL A 88 -2.03 22.65 1.99
N TYR A 89 -0.77 23.05 1.83
CA TYR A 89 -0.35 24.01 0.80
C TYR A 89 0.43 23.30 -0.32
N GLY A 90 0.25 23.79 -1.55
CA GLY A 90 0.97 23.39 -2.74
C GLY A 90 1.11 24.55 -3.73
N GLU A 91 1.73 24.29 -4.88
CA GLU A 91 2.00 25.31 -5.89
C GLU A 91 0.74 25.78 -6.63
N GLU A 92 0.80 27.02 -7.14
CA GLU A 92 -0.28 27.63 -7.92
C GLU A 92 -0.54 26.86 -9.23
N ASP A 93 -1.81 26.72 -9.62
CA ASP A 93 -2.24 26.07 -10.87
C ASP A 93 -1.92 24.56 -11.04
N SER A 94 -1.59 23.88 -9.94
CA SER A 94 -1.43 22.43 -9.89
C SER A 94 -2.77 21.67 -9.98
N ASP A 95 -2.77 20.54 -10.70
CA ASP A 95 -3.90 19.61 -10.74
C ASP A 95 -3.94 18.84 -9.39
N ARG A 96 -5.12 18.75 -8.77
CA ARG A 96 -5.28 18.19 -7.43
C ARG A 96 -6.05 16.89 -7.46
N VAL A 97 -5.48 15.82 -6.90
CA VAL A 97 -6.16 14.55 -6.69
C VAL A 97 -6.02 14.18 -5.21
N VAL A 98 -7.08 14.44 -4.43
CA VAL A 98 -7.16 14.01 -3.04
C VAL A 98 -7.97 12.72 -3.01
N ILE A 99 -7.30 11.58 -2.85
CA ILE A 99 -7.95 10.29 -2.65
C ILE A 99 -7.80 9.93 -1.19
N TYR A 100 -8.91 10.01 -0.46
CA TYR A 100 -8.93 9.61 0.93
C TYR A 100 -10.24 8.90 1.23
N TYR A 101 -10.16 7.71 1.81
CA TYR A 101 -11.31 6.98 2.31
C TYR A 101 -10.93 6.31 3.62
N SER A 102 -11.80 6.45 4.61
CA SER A 102 -11.79 5.60 5.79
C SER A 102 -12.96 4.64 5.65
N LEU A 103 -12.69 3.33 5.70
CA LEU A 103 -13.72 2.30 5.80
C LEU A 103 -14.16 2.06 7.25
N ASN A 104 -13.69 2.90 8.18
CA ASN A 104 -13.96 2.78 9.59
C ASN A 104 -14.85 3.92 10.06
N ASP A 105 -16.06 3.59 10.49
CA ASP A 105 -17.07 4.55 11.00
C ASP A 105 -16.57 5.39 12.20
N SER A 106 -15.50 4.97 12.88
CA SER A 106 -14.88 5.76 13.96
C SER A 106 -13.93 6.86 13.46
N HIS A 107 -13.69 6.93 12.15
CA HIS A 107 -12.79 7.87 11.50
C HIS A 107 -13.54 8.55 10.35
N ASP A 108 -14.13 9.72 10.64
CA ASP A 108 -14.92 10.54 9.71
C ASP A 108 -14.20 11.88 9.49
N PHE A 109 -14.17 12.39 8.26
CA PHE A 109 -13.51 13.65 7.92
C PHE A 109 -14.17 14.31 6.71
N THR A 110 -13.86 15.59 6.50
CA THR A 110 -14.27 16.36 5.32
C THR A 110 -13.07 17.04 4.69
N VAL A 111 -13.10 17.16 3.37
CA VAL A 111 -12.14 17.92 2.59
C VAL A 111 -12.84 19.13 1.97
N SER A 112 -12.25 20.31 2.11
CA SER A 112 -12.76 21.59 1.58
C SER A 112 -11.66 22.39 0.91
N GLY A 113 -12.02 23.45 0.17
CA GLY A 113 -11.04 24.25 -0.59
C GLY A 113 -10.63 23.62 -1.92
N LEU A 114 -11.44 22.69 -2.46
CA LEU A 114 -11.22 22.06 -3.76
C LEU A 114 -12.10 22.63 -4.88
N ASP A 115 -13.14 23.40 -4.56
CA ASP A 115 -14.08 23.95 -5.56
C ASP A 115 -13.56 25.29 -6.11
N PRO A 116 -13.23 25.39 -7.41
CA PRO A 116 -12.77 26.63 -8.03
C PRO A 116 -13.80 27.77 -8.00
N ASN A 117 -15.07 27.45 -7.74
CA ASN A 117 -16.15 28.44 -7.66
C ASN A 117 -16.35 28.99 -6.23
N ASP A 118 -15.65 28.44 -5.23
CA ASP A 118 -15.71 28.90 -3.85
C ASP A 118 -14.92 30.23 -3.70
N PRO A 119 -15.48 31.28 -3.07
CA PRO A 119 -14.76 32.53 -2.80
C PRO A 119 -13.49 32.39 -1.97
N SER A 120 -13.35 31.29 -1.22
CA SER A 120 -12.17 30.94 -0.43
C SER A 120 -11.14 30.10 -1.20
N TYR A 121 -11.42 29.76 -2.47
CA TYR A 121 -10.48 29.03 -3.31
C TYR A 121 -9.27 29.89 -3.67
N ASP A 122 -8.10 29.48 -3.19
CA ASP A 122 -6.84 30.18 -3.41
C ASP A 122 -5.96 29.52 -4.49
N GLY A 123 -6.43 28.42 -5.10
CA GLY A 123 -5.66 27.66 -6.08
C GLY A 123 -4.41 26.97 -5.52
N ARG A 124 -4.09 27.14 -4.23
CA ARG A 124 -2.88 26.61 -3.58
C ARG A 124 -3.09 25.75 -2.35
N SER A 125 -4.26 25.74 -1.73
CA SER A 125 -4.51 24.95 -0.53
C SER A 125 -5.82 24.17 -0.55
N PHE A 126 -5.87 23.16 0.30
CA PHE A 126 -7.11 22.51 0.72
C PHE A 126 -7.05 22.18 2.21
N ASN A 127 -8.22 22.02 2.81
CA ASN A 127 -8.35 21.74 4.24
C ASN A 127 -8.91 20.35 4.46
N VAL A 128 -8.29 19.58 5.35
CA VAL A 128 -8.82 18.32 5.87
C VAL A 128 -9.27 18.57 7.30
N THR A 129 -10.53 18.25 7.60
CA THR A 129 -11.11 18.40 8.94
C THR A 129 -11.63 17.05 9.42
N MET A 130 -11.12 16.55 10.54
CA MET A 130 -11.60 15.36 11.21
C MET A 130 -12.91 15.67 11.93
N LYS A 131 -13.96 14.90 11.64
CA LYS A 131 -15.23 14.91 12.39
C LYS A 131 -15.19 13.92 13.56
N GLN A 132 -14.54 12.77 13.36
CA GLN A 132 -14.33 11.73 14.38
C GLN A 132 -13.00 11.01 14.12
N GLY A 133 -12.31 10.58 15.17
CA GLY A 133 -11.03 9.87 15.06
C GLY A 133 -9.84 10.79 14.82
N LYS A 134 -8.68 10.20 14.49
CA LYS A 134 -7.42 10.91 14.22
C LYS A 134 -6.84 10.44 12.89
N LEU A 135 -6.32 11.37 12.09
CA LEU A 135 -5.54 11.03 10.91
C LEU A 135 -4.12 10.70 11.33
N THR A 136 -3.72 9.43 11.24
CA THR A 136 -2.39 8.97 11.69
C THR A 136 -1.34 8.93 10.59
N ASP A 137 -1.77 8.63 9.36
CA ASP A 137 -0.91 8.57 8.18
C ASP A 137 -1.77 8.78 6.95
N ALA A 138 -1.36 9.67 6.05
CA ALA A 138 -2.11 10.13 4.90
C ALA A 138 -1.21 10.65 3.80
N THR A 139 -1.29 10.09 2.60
CA THR A 139 -0.46 10.51 1.47
C THR A 139 -1.22 11.47 0.56
N VAL A 140 -0.69 12.68 0.35
CA VAL A 140 -1.25 13.67 -0.58
C VAL A 140 -0.36 13.76 -1.81
N TYR A 141 -0.97 13.69 -3.00
CA TYR A 141 -0.29 13.82 -4.28
C TYR A 141 -0.59 15.18 -4.92
N TRP A 142 0.45 15.95 -5.19
CA TRP A 142 0.36 17.19 -5.97
C TRP A 142 0.82 16.95 -7.41
N LEU A 143 -0.08 17.08 -8.37
CA LEU A 143 0.24 16.94 -9.79
C LEU A 143 0.52 18.33 -10.36
N SER A 144 1.79 18.68 -10.59
CA SER A 144 2.12 19.96 -11.21
C SER A 144 1.89 19.92 -12.72
N LYS A 145 1.52 21.07 -13.30
CA LYS A 145 1.50 21.28 -14.76
C LYS A 145 2.90 21.52 -15.33
N GLU A 146 3.84 21.96 -14.50
CA GLU A 146 5.21 22.24 -14.91
C GLU A 146 6.19 21.21 -14.35
N PRO A 147 7.29 20.91 -15.06
CA PRO A 147 8.30 20.00 -14.56
C PRO A 147 8.94 20.48 -13.28
N ASP A 148 8.61 19.85 -12.16
CA ASP A 148 9.56 19.75 -11.08
C ASP A 148 10.82 19.11 -11.66
N TRP A 149 11.93 19.85 -11.59
CA TRP A 149 13.23 19.45 -12.15
C TRP A 149 13.82 18.23 -11.43
N PHE A 150 13.15 17.74 -10.38
CA PHE A 150 13.51 16.57 -9.63
C PHE A 150 12.87 15.32 -10.23
N ALA A 151 13.36 14.92 -11.41
CA ALA A 151 13.13 13.57 -11.90
C ALA A 151 14.14 12.63 -11.21
N PRO A 152 13.68 11.58 -10.52
CA PRO A 152 14.60 10.62 -9.92
C PRO A 152 15.38 9.89 -11.01
N CYS A 153 16.71 9.94 -10.91
CA CYS A 153 17.63 9.56 -11.97
C CYS A 153 18.75 8.63 -11.49
N LEU A 154 19.41 8.00 -12.46
CA LEU A 154 20.63 7.21 -12.28
C LEU A 154 21.83 8.04 -12.77
N SER A 155 23.03 7.72 -12.28
CA SER A 155 24.24 8.34 -12.81
C SER A 155 24.44 8.01 -14.29
N GLY A 156 24.98 8.96 -15.07
CA GLY A 156 25.12 8.82 -16.52
C GLY A 156 26.00 7.66 -17.00
N ASP A 157 26.87 7.14 -16.14
CA ASP A 157 27.74 5.98 -16.35
C ASP A 157 27.08 4.63 -15.99
N THR A 158 25.86 4.66 -15.44
CA THR A 158 25.09 3.44 -15.13
C THR A 158 24.85 2.62 -16.39
N LEU A 159 25.19 1.33 -16.34
CA LEU A 159 25.04 0.40 -17.46
C LEU A 159 23.62 -0.18 -17.52
N VAL A 160 22.96 0.00 -18.64
CA VAL A 160 21.65 -0.58 -18.95
C VAL A 160 21.82 -1.80 -19.84
N LEU A 161 21.08 -2.86 -19.52
CA LEU A 161 21.03 -4.08 -20.32
C LEU A 161 20.15 -3.85 -21.56
N MET A 162 20.77 -3.93 -22.74
CA MET A 162 20.13 -3.71 -24.02
C MET A 162 19.34 -4.95 -24.48
N GLY A 163 18.40 -4.78 -25.40
CA GLY A 163 17.57 -5.88 -25.91
C GLY A 163 18.38 -7.00 -26.59
N ASP A 164 19.52 -6.65 -27.20
CA ASP A 164 20.47 -7.59 -27.80
C ASP A 164 21.39 -8.29 -26.78
N GLY A 165 21.25 -7.98 -25.49
CA GLY A 165 22.05 -8.54 -24.40
C GLY A 165 23.38 -7.81 -24.14
N SER A 166 23.70 -6.76 -24.91
CA SER A 166 24.85 -5.89 -24.63
C SER A 166 24.55 -4.91 -23.48
N TYR A 167 25.58 -4.21 -23.01
CA TYR A 167 25.42 -3.13 -22.03
C TYR A 167 25.79 -1.79 -22.65
N LYS A 168 24.98 -0.77 -22.35
CA LYS A 168 25.23 0.62 -22.78
C LYS A 168 25.04 1.55 -21.58
N GLU A 169 25.93 2.54 -21.44
CA GLU A 169 25.73 3.61 -20.45
C GLU A 169 24.41 4.36 -20.70
N ILE A 170 23.67 4.68 -19.64
CA ILE A 170 22.37 5.34 -19.73
C ILE A 170 22.46 6.71 -20.41
N SER A 171 23.57 7.44 -20.23
CA SER A 171 23.82 8.73 -20.92
C SER A 171 23.94 8.60 -22.45
N LYS A 172 24.19 7.39 -22.96
CA LYS A 172 24.31 7.09 -24.40
C LYS A 172 23.03 6.49 -24.99
N ILE A 173 22.02 6.20 -24.16
CA ILE A 173 20.72 5.71 -24.63
C ILE A 173 19.95 6.84 -25.32
N ARG A 174 19.20 6.49 -26.36
CA ARG A 174 18.35 7.41 -27.11
C ARG A 174 16.95 6.86 -27.24
N LYS A 175 15.96 7.74 -27.42
CA LYS A 175 14.60 7.37 -27.80
C LYS A 175 14.64 6.45 -29.03
N GLY A 176 13.92 5.33 -28.97
CA GLY A 176 13.92 4.29 -29.98
C GLY A 176 14.93 3.15 -29.77
N ASP A 177 15.88 3.28 -28.84
CA ASP A 177 16.72 2.14 -28.42
C ASP A 177 15.84 1.05 -27.78
N VAL A 178 16.25 -0.21 -27.94
CA VAL A 178 15.59 -1.36 -27.31
C VAL A 178 16.38 -1.81 -26.09
N VAL A 179 15.74 -1.86 -24.93
CA VAL A 179 16.35 -2.25 -23.64
C VAL A 179 15.57 -3.40 -23.01
N LYS A 180 16.18 -4.10 -22.06
CA LYS A 180 15.48 -5.08 -21.22
C LYS A 180 14.71 -4.33 -20.14
N GLY A 181 13.40 -4.58 -20.07
CA GLY A 181 12.52 -4.16 -18.98
C GLY A 181 11.93 -5.36 -18.26
N TYR A 182 11.25 -5.13 -17.14
CA TYR A 182 10.54 -6.16 -16.40
C TYR A 182 9.02 -5.93 -16.49
N ASP A 183 8.28 -6.92 -16.99
CA ASP A 183 6.82 -6.95 -16.99
C ASP A 183 6.35 -7.48 -15.64
N VAL A 184 5.80 -6.59 -14.80
CA VAL A 184 5.34 -6.91 -13.44
C VAL A 184 4.14 -7.85 -13.45
N GLU A 185 3.29 -7.83 -14.48
CA GLU A 185 2.11 -8.71 -14.55
C GLU A 185 2.49 -10.13 -14.98
N LYS A 186 3.43 -10.24 -15.93
CA LYS A 186 3.89 -11.53 -16.44
C LYS A 186 5.04 -12.12 -15.64
N HIS A 187 5.70 -11.31 -14.80
CA HIS A 187 6.94 -11.64 -14.10
C HIS A 187 8.08 -12.08 -15.03
N GLU A 188 8.22 -11.40 -16.16
CA GLU A 188 9.18 -11.75 -17.21
C GLU A 188 10.02 -10.54 -17.64
N ILE A 189 11.28 -10.80 -18.00
CA ILE A 189 12.13 -9.81 -18.65
C ILE A 189 11.76 -9.74 -20.13
N VAL A 190 11.40 -8.54 -20.60
CA VAL A 190 10.90 -8.29 -21.97
C VAL A 190 11.70 -7.19 -22.65
N ASP A 191 11.72 -7.20 -23.98
CA ASP A 191 12.29 -6.12 -24.76
C ASP A 191 11.30 -4.96 -24.84
N VAL A 192 11.76 -3.76 -24.48
CA VAL A 192 10.97 -2.53 -24.50
C VAL A 192 11.70 -1.43 -25.26
N VAL A 193 10.93 -0.61 -25.98
CA VAL A 193 11.46 0.54 -26.72
C VAL A 193 11.48 1.75 -25.80
N VAL A 194 12.61 2.46 -25.76
CA VAL A 194 12.74 3.70 -25.00
C VAL A 194 11.88 4.80 -25.63
N GLU A 195 10.86 5.26 -24.92
CA GLU A 195 9.89 6.24 -25.42
C GLU A 195 10.31 7.69 -25.15
N ASP A 196 11.05 7.94 -24.07
CA ASP A 196 11.51 9.27 -23.69
C ASP A 196 12.83 9.21 -22.89
N ILE A 197 13.51 10.35 -22.79
CA ILE A 197 14.74 10.52 -22.02
C ILE A 197 14.58 11.72 -21.10
N VAL A 198 14.78 11.49 -19.80
CA VAL A 198 14.79 12.54 -18.79
C VAL A 198 16.21 12.73 -18.26
N ILE A 199 16.64 13.98 -18.18
CA ILE A 199 17.94 14.37 -17.64
C ILE A 199 17.68 15.47 -16.61
N SER A 200 18.19 15.27 -15.40
CA SER A 200 18.12 16.22 -14.29
C SER A 200 19.46 16.30 -13.60
N ASP A 201 19.73 17.46 -13.01
CA ASP A 201 20.80 17.62 -12.03
C ASP A 201 20.25 17.24 -10.65
N ALA A 202 21.07 16.61 -9.82
CA ALA A 202 20.70 16.18 -8.48
C ALA A 202 21.68 16.74 -7.44
N ASP A 203 21.14 17.31 -6.37
CA ASP A 203 21.93 17.86 -5.26
C ASP A 203 22.44 16.76 -4.31
N GLU A 204 21.77 15.60 -4.29
CA GLU A 204 22.09 14.46 -3.44
C GLU A 204 22.07 13.15 -4.24
N MET A 205 23.08 12.32 -4.03
CA MET A 205 23.21 11.00 -4.63
C MET A 205 23.48 9.95 -3.55
N LEU A 206 22.92 8.76 -3.75
CA LEU A 206 23.17 7.57 -2.96
C LEU A 206 24.02 6.59 -3.77
N VAL A 207 24.88 5.86 -3.07
CA VAL A 207 25.66 4.74 -3.61
C VAL A 207 25.16 3.45 -2.95
N ILE A 208 24.48 2.62 -3.74
CA ILE A 208 23.97 1.31 -3.33
C ILE A 208 25.05 0.26 -3.58
N ASN A 209 25.35 -0.55 -2.56
CA ASN A 209 26.32 -1.65 -2.62
C ASN A 209 27.68 -1.25 -3.24
N ASP A 210 28.15 -0.04 -2.94
CA ASP A 210 29.42 0.51 -3.46
C ASP A 210 29.54 0.56 -5.01
N ALA A 211 28.42 0.44 -5.73
CA ALA A 211 28.44 0.26 -7.19
C ALA A 211 27.43 1.14 -7.94
N LEU A 212 26.19 1.24 -7.46
CA LEU A 212 25.12 1.91 -8.19
C LEU A 212 24.86 3.29 -7.61
N ARG A 213 25.06 4.33 -8.42
CA ARG A 213 24.85 5.74 -8.04
C ARG A 213 23.49 6.23 -8.51
N VAL A 214 22.68 6.73 -7.59
CA VAL A 214 21.26 6.98 -7.84
C VAL A 214 20.71 8.09 -6.93
N THR A 215 19.70 8.83 -7.37
CA THR A 215 19.01 9.79 -6.51
C THR A 215 18.17 9.10 -5.42
N PRO A 216 17.99 9.69 -4.22
CA PRO A 216 17.24 9.08 -3.11
C PRO A 216 15.85 8.55 -3.43
N ASP A 217 15.12 9.22 -4.33
CA ASP A 217 13.74 8.87 -4.66
C ASP A 217 13.59 7.97 -5.91
N HIS A 218 14.70 7.45 -6.47
CA HIS A 218 14.63 6.52 -7.59
C HIS A 218 14.07 5.16 -7.16
N LEU A 219 13.08 4.67 -7.89
CA LEU A 219 12.33 3.49 -7.50
C LEU A 219 13.06 2.20 -7.93
N PHE A 220 13.09 1.25 -7.01
CA PHE A 220 13.55 -0.12 -7.26
C PHE A 220 12.41 -1.09 -6.99
N TYR A 221 12.31 -2.11 -7.83
CA TYR A 221 11.31 -3.17 -7.62
C TYR A 221 11.82 -4.16 -6.57
N THR A 222 11.07 -4.30 -5.49
CA THR A 222 11.34 -5.20 -4.37
C THR A 222 10.25 -6.27 -4.25
N LYS A 223 10.42 -7.22 -3.33
CA LYS A 223 9.35 -8.18 -2.97
C LYS A 223 8.11 -7.54 -2.35
N GLU A 224 8.25 -6.31 -1.85
CA GLU A 224 7.16 -5.52 -1.27
C GLU A 224 6.56 -4.52 -2.28
N GLY A 225 7.02 -4.54 -3.54
CA GLY A 225 6.65 -3.58 -4.56
C GLY A 225 7.73 -2.53 -4.81
N TRP A 226 7.33 -1.42 -5.44
CA TRP A 226 8.24 -0.32 -5.75
C TRP A 226 8.56 0.49 -4.50
N LEU A 227 9.85 0.66 -4.22
CA LEU A 227 10.32 1.45 -3.09
C LEU A 227 11.44 2.40 -3.54
N PRO A 228 11.53 3.61 -2.97
CA PRO A 228 12.59 4.56 -3.28
C PRO A 228 13.94 4.08 -2.75
N ALA A 229 15.02 4.51 -3.41
CA ALA A 229 16.39 4.11 -3.11
C ALA A 229 16.78 4.32 -1.64
N LYS A 230 16.27 5.37 -0.99
CA LYS A 230 16.52 5.65 0.43
C LYS A 230 15.93 4.62 1.40
N ASP A 231 14.91 3.85 0.99
CA ASP A 231 14.13 2.96 1.86
C ASP A 231 14.37 1.46 1.59
N ILE A 232 15.35 1.12 0.73
CA ILE A 232 15.62 -0.27 0.31
C ILE A 232 16.80 -0.93 1.05
N GLU A 233 17.43 -0.25 2.01
CA GLU A 233 18.54 -0.86 2.78
C GLU A 233 18.08 -2.13 3.50
N GLY A 234 18.84 -3.22 3.35
CA GLY A 234 18.51 -4.53 3.90
C GLY A 234 17.49 -5.35 3.10
N LYS A 235 16.88 -4.78 2.05
CA LYS A 235 15.89 -5.45 1.19
C LYS A 235 16.54 -6.14 -0.02
N GLU A 236 15.75 -6.91 -0.76
CA GLU A 236 16.16 -7.48 -2.05
C GLU A 236 15.50 -6.72 -3.21
N ILE A 237 16.31 -6.30 -4.18
CA ILE A 237 15.90 -5.62 -5.41
C ILE A 237 16.05 -6.55 -6.61
N LEU A 238 15.20 -6.36 -7.62
CA LEU A 238 15.26 -7.10 -8.87
C LEU A 238 16.30 -6.49 -9.83
N SER A 239 17.23 -7.33 -10.28
CA SER A 239 18.24 -7.02 -11.29
C SER A 239 17.71 -7.21 -12.71
N ALA A 240 18.35 -6.53 -13.67
CA ALA A 240 18.00 -6.60 -15.10
C ALA A 240 18.14 -8.02 -15.70
N ASP A 241 18.93 -8.91 -15.08
CA ASP A 241 19.05 -10.32 -15.44
C ASP A 241 18.04 -11.24 -14.73
N GLY A 242 17.05 -10.66 -14.03
CA GLY A 242 15.99 -11.38 -13.32
C GLY A 242 16.40 -11.97 -11.97
N LYS A 243 17.58 -11.61 -11.46
CA LYS A 243 18.05 -12.08 -10.14
C LYS A 243 17.68 -11.10 -9.02
N TRP A 244 17.42 -11.64 -7.85
CA TRP A 244 17.26 -10.85 -6.63
C TRP A 244 18.64 -10.54 -6.04
N ILE A 245 18.92 -9.26 -5.82
CA ILE A 245 20.16 -8.78 -5.23
C ILE A 245 19.83 -8.13 -3.89
N LYS A 246 20.53 -8.55 -2.84
CA LYS A 246 20.39 -7.93 -1.52
C LYS A 246 21.10 -6.58 -1.48
N VAL A 247 20.43 -5.57 -0.92
CA VAL A 247 21.02 -4.27 -0.60
C VAL A 247 21.67 -4.38 0.77
N GLU A 248 22.99 -4.40 0.79
CA GLU A 248 23.79 -4.57 2.01
C GLU A 248 24.15 -3.24 2.66
N ASN A 249 24.35 -2.19 1.85
CA ASN A 249 24.67 -0.86 2.34
C ASN A 249 24.24 0.24 1.37
N ILE A 250 23.91 1.40 1.92
CA ILE A 250 23.66 2.64 1.19
C ILE A 250 24.50 3.76 1.79
N LYS A 251 25.19 4.54 0.93
CA LYS A 251 26.01 5.68 1.34
C LYS A 251 25.54 6.95 0.64
N ILE A 252 25.54 8.07 1.36
CA ILE A 252 25.32 9.40 0.77
C ILE A 252 26.67 9.87 0.18
N GLU A 253 26.63 10.43 -1.02
CA GLU A 253 27.77 11.04 -1.72
C GLU A 253 27.75 12.56 -1.68
#